data_AF-A0A1B9SI63-F1
#
_entry.id   AF-A0A1B9SI63-F1
#
_cell.length_a   1.000
_cell.length_b   1.000
_cell.length_c   1.000
_cell.angle_alpha   90.00
_cell.angle_beta   90.00
_cell.angle_gamma   90.00
#
_symmetry.space_group_name_H-M   'P 1'
#
loop_
_entity.id
_entity.type
_entity.pdbx_description
1 polymer ?
#
loop_
_entity_poly.entity_id
_entity_poly.type
_entity_poly.pdbx_seq_one_letter_code
_entity_poly.pdbx_strand_id
1 'polypeptide(L)' 'MTIMIAPMFRPYLDEALARFSYLHPHVTVAVTEDGVVLDGADPTVVAELRYTLYRQKIHRETDALRRSVIQRLLR' A
#
# COMPACT_ATOMS: atom_id res chain seq x y z
N MET A 1 -14.46 -6.43 -7.19
CA MET A 1 -14.69 -6.54 -5.73
C MET A 1 -14.34 -5.21 -5.05
N THR A 2 -15.18 -4.73 -4.14
CA THR A 2 -14.94 -3.48 -3.38
C THR A 2 -14.29 -3.77 -2.04
N ILE A 3 -13.25 -3.01 -1.70
CA ILE A 3 -12.48 -3.12 -0.46
C ILE A 3 -12.54 -1.78 0.25
N MET A 4 -13.15 -1.76 1.44
CA MET A 4 -13.18 -0.58 2.30
C MET A 4 -11.78 -0.30 2.85
N ILE A 5 -11.33 0.96 2.75
CA ILE A 5 -10.03 1.37 3.26
C ILE A 5 -10.24 2.21 4.51
N ALA A 6 -9.78 1.70 5.65
CA ALA A 6 -9.88 2.44 6.91
C ALA A 6 -9.11 3.78 6.81
N PRO A 7 -9.62 4.88 7.40
CA PRO A 7 -9.05 6.22 7.25
C PRO A 7 -7.55 6.30 7.58
N MET A 8 -7.08 5.53 8.58
CA MET A 8 -5.67 5.47 8.97
C MET A 8 -4.72 4.99 7.86
N PHE A 9 -5.23 4.36 6.81
CA PHE A 9 -4.44 3.90 5.67
C PHE A 9 -4.49 4.85 4.46
N ARG A 10 -5.40 5.84 4.45
CA ARG A 10 -5.56 6.79 3.33
C ARG A 10 -4.27 7.52 2.95
N PRO A 11 -3.46 8.03 3.90
CA PRO A 11 -2.22 8.72 3.56
C PRO A 11 -1.19 7.84 2.82
N TYR A 12 -1.38 6.52 2.82
CA TYR A 12 -0.46 5.54 2.26
C TYR A 12 -0.99 4.91 0.97
N LEU A 13 -2.23 5.24 0.56
CA LEU A 13 -2.95 4.52 -0.47
C LEU A 13 -2.30 4.68 -1.84
N ASP A 14 -2.02 5.90 -2.29
CA ASP A 14 -1.47 6.16 -3.64
C ASP A 14 -0.16 5.41 -3.87
N GLU A 15 0.74 5.46 -2.89
CA GLU A 15 2.02 4.76 -2.94
C GLU A 15 1.91 3.24 -2.85
N ALA A 16 0.94 2.75 -2.09
CA ALA A 16 0.67 1.32 -2.02
C ALA A 16 0.09 0.82 -3.35
N LEU A 17 -0.82 1.59 -3.96
CA LEU A 17 -1.42 1.26 -5.25
C LEU A 17 -0.41 1.29 -6.37
N ALA A 18 0.49 2.27 -6.41
CA ALA A 18 1.57 2.30 -7.40
C ALA A 18 2.43 1.02 -7.35
N ARG A 19 2.81 0.57 -6.15
CA ARG A 19 3.58 -0.68 -5.97
C ARG A 19 2.76 -1.92 -6.31
N PHE A 20 1.50 -1.94 -5.87
CA PHE A 20 0.58 -3.04 -6.14
C PHE A 20 0.34 -3.20 -7.65
N SER A 21 -0.02 -2.13 -8.35
CA SER A 21 -0.26 -2.15 -9.80
C SER A 21 1.00 -2.51 -10.61
N TYR A 22 2.19 -2.21 -10.10
CA TYR A 22 3.44 -2.67 -10.71
C TYR A 22 3.60 -4.20 -10.63
N LEU A 23 3.22 -4.82 -9.51
CA LEU A 23 3.31 -6.28 -9.31
C LEU A 23 2.11 -7.04 -9.90
N HIS A 24 0.96 -6.40 -10.01
CA HIS A 24 -0.29 -6.97 -10.52
C HIS A 24 -0.81 -6.17 -11.73
N PRO A 25 -0.06 -6.12 -12.85
CA PRO A 25 -0.40 -5.26 -14.00
C PRO A 25 -1.70 -5.67 -14.71
N HIS A 26 -2.20 -6.87 -14.46
CA HIS A 26 -3.44 -7.41 -15.01
C HIS A 26 -4.68 -7.05 -14.16
N VAL A 27 -4.49 -6.46 -12.98
CA VAL A 27 -5.59 -6.08 -12.08
C VAL A 27 -5.92 -4.62 -12.30
N THR A 28 -7.14 -4.35 -12.78
CA THR A 28 -7.65 -2.98 -12.88
C THR A 28 -8.05 -2.48 -11.50
N VAL A 29 -7.53 -1.31 -11.12
CA VAL A 29 -7.78 -0.68 -9.82
C VAL A 29 -8.50 0.65 -10.03
N ALA A 30 -9.60 0.86 -9.31
CA ALA A 30 -10.26 2.16 -9.22
C ALA A 30 -10.37 2.60 -7.76
N VAL A 31 -9.96 3.84 -7.47
CA VAL A 31 -10.09 4.43 -6.14
C VAL A 31 -11.45 5.10 -6.01
N THR A 32 -12.12 4.88 -4.88
CA THR A 32 -13.39 5.51 -4.53
C THR A 32 -13.25 6.34 -3.25
N GLU A 33 -14.30 7.08 -2.93
CA GLU A 33 -14.36 7.86 -1.69
C GLU A 33 -14.15 6.98 -0.45
N ASP A 34 -14.65 5.73 -0.47
CA ASP A 34 -14.65 4.80 0.67
C ASP A 34 -13.63 3.67 0.60
N GLY A 35 -13.03 3.44 -0.58
CA GLY A 35 -11.91 2.52 -0.67
C GLY A 35 -11.41 2.27 -2.09
N VAL A 36 -11.27 1.00 -2.44
CA VAL A 36 -10.71 0.55 -3.72
C VAL A 36 -11.59 -0.53 -4.34
N VAL A 37 -11.85 -0.41 -5.63
CA VAL A 37 -12.49 -1.44 -6.45
C VAL A 37 -11.42 -2.13 -7.28
N LEU A 38 -11.36 -3.46 -7.19
CA LEU A 38 -10.50 -4.31 -8.01
C LEU A 38 -11.36 -5.10 -9.00
N ASP A 39 -11.08 -4.99 -10.29
CA ASP A 39 -11.75 -5.80 -11.31
C ASP A 39 -11.10 -7.20 -11.43
N GLY A 40 -11.91 -8.24 -11.61
CA GLY A 40 -11.44 -9.62 -11.78
C GLY A 40 -10.59 -10.22 -10.64
N ALA A 41 -10.51 -9.57 -9.48
CA ALA A 41 -9.61 -9.98 -8.40
C ALA A 41 -10.13 -11.18 -7.61
N ASP A 42 -9.25 -12.17 -7.43
CA ASP A 42 -9.45 -13.29 -6.52
C ASP A 42 -9.10 -12.91 -5.06
N PRO A 43 -9.42 -13.77 -4.06
CA PRO A 43 -9.10 -13.49 -2.66
C PRO A 43 -7.61 -13.29 -2.35
N THR A 44 -6.71 -13.84 -3.18
CA THR A 44 -5.25 -13.70 -3.02
C THR A 44 -4.82 -12.29 -3.37
N VAL A 45 -5.29 -11.76 -4.50
CA VAL A 45 -5.03 -10.39 -4.95
C VAL A 45 -5.49 -9.35 -3.91
N VAL A 46 -6.62 -9.62 -3.27
CA VAL A 46 -7.15 -8.79 -2.17
C VAL A 46 -6.22 -8.81 -0.95
N ALA A 47 -5.73 -9.99 -0.58
CA ALA A 47 -4.78 -10.14 0.52
C ALA A 47 -3.46 -9.43 0.22
N GLU A 48 -2.99 -9.50 -1.02
CA GLU A 48 -1.78 -8.81 -1.47
C GLU A 48 -1.93 -7.28 -1.46
N LEU A 49 -3.09 -6.74 -1.85
CA LEU A 49 -3.37 -5.31 -1.72
C LEU A 49 -3.32 -4.88 -0.24
N ARG A 50 -4.01 -5.62 0.64
CA ARG A 50 -4.03 -5.34 2.09
C ARG A 50 -2.62 -5.40 2.68
N TYR A 51 -1.84 -6.40 2.29
CA TYR A 51 -0.46 -6.55 2.72
C TYR A 51 0.42 -5.39 2.25
N THR A 52 0.31 -5.00 0.97
CA THR A 52 1.05 -3.88 0.39
C THR A 52 0.74 -2.58 1.13
N LEU A 53 -0.54 -2.32 1.41
CA LEU A 53 -0.98 -1.13 2.14
C LEU A 53 -0.45 -1.11 3.58
N TYR A 54 -0.51 -2.24 4.29
CA TYR A 54 0.03 -2.37 5.64
C TYR A 54 1.54 -2.13 5.69
N ARG A 55 2.29 -2.74 4.76
CA ARG A 55 3.74 -2.56 4.66
C ARG A 55 4.12 -1.13 4.33
N GLN A 56 3.33 -0.45 3.50
CA GLN A 56 3.56 0.96 3.16
C GLN A 56 3.38 1.88 4.36
N LYS A 57 2.35 1.65 5.19
CA LYS A 57 2.18 2.35 6.47
C LYS A 57 3.41 2.21 7.37
N ILE A 58 3.84 0.98 7.64
CA ILE A 58 5.03 0.71 8.47
C ILE A 58 6.27 1.38 7.88
N HIS A 59 6.44 1.30 6.56
CA HIS A 59 7.57 1.92 5.89
C HIS A 59 7.61 3.43 6.17
N ARG A 60 6.51 4.14 5.94
CA ARG A 60 6.43 5.59 6.20
C ARG A 60 6.62 5.93 7.68
N GLU A 61 6.01 5.18 8.59
CA GLU A 61 6.11 5.42 10.04
C GLU A 61 7.52 5.17 10.60
N THR A 62 8.30 4.28 9.98
CA THR A 62 9.66 3.93 10.42
C THR A 62 10.75 4.67 9.65
N ASP A 63 10.41 5.49 8.66
CA ASP A 63 11.39 6.06 7.72
C ASP A 63 12.39 7.00 8.40
N ALA A 64 11.93 7.87 9.29
CA ALA A 64 12.79 8.79 10.03
C ALA A 64 13.82 8.04 10.89
N LEU A 65 13.39 6.99 11.60
CA LEU A 65 14.27 6.16 12.40
C LEU A 65 15.29 5.41 11.53
N ARG A 66 14.84 4.81 10.41
CA ARG A 66 15.74 4.12 9.49
C ARG A 66 16.81 5.06 8.94
N ARG A 67 16.45 6.28 8.55
CA ARG A 67 17.42 7.29 8.07
C ARG A 67 18.41 7.70 9.15
N SER A 68 17.98 7.89 10.40
CA SER A 68 18.88 8.31 11.47
C SER A 68 19.92 7.24 11.80
N VAL A 69 19.52 5.96 11.81
CA VAL A 69 20.43 4.83 12.02
C VAL A 69 21.45 4.74 10.88
N ILE A 70 21.01 4.82 9.62
CA ILE A 70 21.91 4.79 8.46
C ILE A 70 22.91 5.95 8.52
N GLN A 71 22.45 7.17 8.82
CA GLN A 71 23.33 8.34 8.93
C GLN A 71 24.39 8.20 10.02
N ARG A 72 24.08 7.51 11.13
CA ARG A 72 25.04 7.24 12.21
C ARG A 72 26.08 6.20 11.83
N LEU A 73 25.75 5.23 10.96
CA LEU A 73 26.70 4.20 10.52
C LEU A 73 27.67 4.70 9.43
N LEU A 74 27.31 5.77 8.72
CA LEU A 74 28.11 6.36 7.65
C LEU A 74 29.03 7.50 8.11
N ARG A 75 28.99 7.86 9.40
CA ARG A 75 29.87 8.85 10.03
C ARG A 75 30.85 8.14 10.96
#